data_AF-A0A661PPV8-F1
#
_entry.id   AF-A0A661PPV8-F1
#
_cell.length_a   1.000
_cell.length_b   1.000
_cell.length_c   1.000
_cell.angle_alpha   90.00
_cell.angle_beta   90.00
_cell.angle_gamma   90.00
#
_symmetry.space_group_name_H-M   'P 1'
#
loop_
_entity.id
_entity.type
_entity.pdbx_description
1 polymer ?
#
loop_
_entity_poly.entity_id
_entity_poly.type
_entity_poly.pdbx_seq_one_letter_code
_entity_poly.pdbx_strand_id
1 'polypeptide(L)'
;MSCPNEITAQQPLLTVRKRDIFRATLADNCGNLGYLGIAPDASKYHVVVPVDLKLARGVKALNQPDDGTPFGGYRGWHYYECAPYVGDKGSTNRQQQVEDNTQLLSIWLQQLGIKIILIN
;
A
#
# COMPACT_ATOMS: atom_id res chain seq x y z
N MET A 1 4.42 45.55 -12.04
CA MET A 1 4.43 44.59 -10.93
C MET A 1 3.48 43.47 -11.30
N SER A 2 3.99 42.39 -11.91
CA SER A 2 3.19 41.22 -12.26
C SER A 2 3.26 40.21 -11.12
N CYS A 3 2.10 39.75 -10.66
CA CYS A 3 1.97 38.67 -9.70
C CYS A 3 2.66 37.40 -10.22
N PRO A 4 3.35 36.61 -9.39
CA PRO A 4 3.79 35.29 -9.81
C PRO A 4 2.54 34.40 -9.99
N ASN A 5 2.42 33.78 -11.16
CA ASN A 5 1.53 32.65 -11.37
C ASN A 5 1.92 31.57 -10.36
N GLU A 6 1.13 31.39 -9.31
CA GLU A 6 1.11 30.14 -8.56
C GLU A 6 0.70 29.05 -9.54
N ILE A 7 1.68 28.30 -10.04
CA ILE A 7 1.44 27.00 -10.63
C ILE A 7 0.87 26.17 -9.47
N THR A 8 -0.46 26.11 -9.38
CA THR A 8 -1.15 25.20 -8.48
C THR A 8 -0.69 23.80 -8.90
N ALA A 9 0.28 23.23 -8.18
CA ALA A 9 0.71 21.87 -8.40
C ALA A 9 -0.53 20.99 -8.20
N GLN A 10 -1.10 20.54 -9.31
CA GLN A 10 -2.27 19.67 -9.30
C GLN A 10 -1.87 18.44 -8.48
N GLN A 11 -2.54 18.21 -7.34
CA GLN A 11 -2.26 17.03 -6.52
C GLN A 11 -2.37 15.78 -7.40
N PRO A 12 -1.35 14.91 -7.40
CA PRO A 12 -1.34 13.76 -8.29
C PRO A 12 -2.50 12.82 -7.92
N LEU A 13 -3.07 12.20 -8.95
CA LEU A 13 -4.26 11.38 -8.85
C LEU A 13 -3.91 9.92 -9.19
N LEU A 14 -4.08 9.03 -8.22
CA LEU A 14 -3.81 7.61 -8.36
C LEU A 14 -5.12 6.82 -8.37
N THR A 15 -5.33 6.01 -9.41
CA THR A 15 -6.46 5.07 -9.45
C THR A 15 -6.01 3.71 -8.93
N VAL A 16 -6.69 3.18 -7.91
CA VAL A 16 -6.40 1.88 -7.29
C VAL A 16 -7.62 0.97 -7.37
N ARG A 17 -7.40 -0.31 -7.70
CA ARG A 17 -8.47 -1.33 -7.73
C ARG A 17 -8.70 -1.90 -6.33
N LYS A 18 -9.95 -1.95 -5.88
CA LYS A 18 -10.34 -2.64 -4.63
C LYS A 18 -9.95 -4.11 -4.65
N ARG A 19 -10.02 -4.78 -5.81
CA ARG A 19 -9.51 -6.16 -5.98
C ARG A 19 -8.03 -6.31 -5.60
N ASP A 20 -7.20 -5.30 -5.84
CA ASP A 20 -5.78 -5.36 -5.51
C ASP A 20 -5.54 -5.20 -4.00
N ILE A 21 -6.34 -4.37 -3.33
CA ILE A 21 -6.37 -4.27 -1.86
C ILE A 21 -6.84 -5.60 -1.26
N PHE A 22 -7.85 -6.23 -1.87
CA PHE A 22 -8.32 -7.56 -1.47
C PHE A 22 -7.21 -8.61 -1.58
N ARG A 23 -6.42 -8.59 -2.66
CA ARG A 23 -5.27 -9.51 -2.83
C ARG A 23 -4.19 -9.28 -1.78
N ALA A 24 -3.93 -8.02 -1.41
CA ALA A 24 -2.98 -7.63 -0.38
C ALA A 24 -3.45 -7.92 1.06
N THR A 25 -4.75 -8.03 1.28
CA THR A 25 -5.32 -8.32 2.60
C THR A 25 -5.32 -9.83 2.84
N LEU A 26 -4.24 -10.32 3.47
CA LEU A 26 -4.00 -11.73 3.78
C LEU A 26 -4.44 -12.11 5.20
N ALA A 27 -4.56 -13.41 5.49
CA ALA A 27 -4.88 -13.88 6.83
C ALA A 27 -3.66 -13.76 7.76
N ASP A 28 -3.88 -13.41 9.02
CA ASP A 28 -2.82 -13.31 10.03
C ASP A 28 -2.07 -14.63 10.30
N ASN A 29 -2.77 -15.76 10.16
CA ASN A 29 -2.22 -17.10 10.36
C ASN A 29 -1.47 -17.67 9.13
N CYS A 30 -1.42 -16.96 7.99
CA CYS A 30 -0.78 -17.48 6.78
C CYS A 30 0.74 -17.26 6.75
N GLY A 31 1.30 -16.54 7.73
CA GLY A 31 2.73 -16.24 7.78
C GLY A 31 3.22 -15.27 6.70
N ASN A 32 2.32 -14.56 6.02
CA ASN A 32 2.64 -13.60 4.96
C ASN A 32 1.93 -12.27 5.17
N LEU A 33 2.52 -11.20 4.63
CA LEU A 33 1.98 -9.86 4.54
C LEU A 33 1.78 -9.46 3.08
N GLY A 34 0.94 -8.45 2.87
CA GLY A 34 0.74 -7.83 1.57
C GLY A 34 0.93 -6.34 1.61
N TYR A 35 1.47 -5.79 0.53
CA TYR A 35 1.75 -4.36 0.41
C TYR A 35 1.19 -3.81 -0.89
N LEU A 36 0.89 -2.52 -0.88
CA LEU A 36 0.79 -1.70 -2.08
C LEU A 36 2.00 -0.79 -2.16
N GLY A 37 2.77 -0.92 -3.25
CA GLY A 37 3.85 -0.01 -3.59
C GLY A 37 3.34 1.10 -4.50
N ILE A 38 3.63 2.34 -4.16
CA ILE A 38 3.19 3.56 -4.86
C ILE A 38 4.42 4.32 -5.35
N ALA A 39 4.44 4.67 -6.64
CA ALA A 39 5.52 5.46 -7.21
C ALA A 39 5.56 6.84 -6.53
N PRO A 40 6.74 7.48 -6.36
CA PRO A 40 6.86 8.81 -5.72
C PRO A 40 6.06 9.92 -6.43
N ASP A 41 5.88 9.78 -7.74
CA ASP A 41 5.07 10.68 -8.56
C ASP A 41 3.58 10.29 -8.62
N ALA A 42 3.20 9.22 -7.91
CA ALA A 42 1.88 8.60 -7.92
C ALA A 42 1.34 8.25 -9.32
N SER A 43 2.23 8.08 -10.30
CA SER A 43 1.86 7.68 -11.67
C SER A 43 1.42 6.21 -11.76
N LYS A 44 1.91 5.37 -10.85
CA LYS A 44 1.73 3.92 -10.86
C LYS A 44 1.67 3.37 -9.45
N TYR A 45 1.03 2.21 -9.33
CA TYR A 45 1.11 1.35 -8.15
C TYR A 45 1.34 -0.11 -8.56
N HIS A 46 1.79 -0.92 -7.61
CA HIS A 46 1.81 -2.38 -7.76
C HIS A 46 1.50 -3.06 -6.43
N VAL A 47 1.10 -4.33 -6.50
CA VAL A 47 0.81 -5.16 -5.32
C VAL A 47 1.99 -6.09 -5.07
N VAL A 48 2.50 -6.11 -3.84
CA VAL A 48 3.54 -7.05 -3.41
C VAL A 48 2.91 -8.08 -2.49
N VAL A 49 2.69 -9.29 -3.02
CA VAL A 49 2.17 -10.45 -2.27
C VAL A 49 2.65 -11.77 -2.88
N PRO A 50 2.85 -12.81 -2.05
CA PRO A 50 2.96 -12.77 -0.60
C PRO A 50 4.39 -12.37 -0.16
N VAL A 51 4.52 -11.57 0.91
CA VAL A 51 5.81 -11.30 1.55
C VAL A 51 5.88 -12.10 2.85
N ASP A 52 6.80 -13.05 2.96
CA ASP A 52 6.97 -13.86 4.18
C ASP A 52 7.19 -12.95 5.40
N LEU A 53 6.48 -13.21 6.50
CA LEU A 53 6.49 -12.39 7.70
C LEU A 53 7.88 -12.29 8.35
N LYS A 54 8.72 -13.32 8.22
CA LYS A 54 10.10 -13.30 8.71
C LYS A 54 10.97 -12.39 7.84
N LEU A 55 10.75 -12.42 6.52
CA LEU A 55 11.43 -11.51 5.59
C LEU A 55 10.98 -10.06 5.79
N ALA A 56 9.68 -9.81 5.99
CA ALA A 56 9.15 -8.48 6.31
C ALA A 56 9.72 -7.92 7.62
N ARG A 57 9.90 -8.77 8.64
CA ARG A 57 10.48 -8.41 9.95
C ARG A 57 12.02 -8.36 9.96
N GLY A 58 12.67 -8.46 8.81
CA GLY A 58 14.14 -8.36 8.70
C GLY A 58 14.90 -9.57 9.26
N VAL A 59 14.21 -10.67 9.54
CA VAL A 59 14.83 -11.89 10.06
C VAL A 59 15.36 -12.72 8.88
N LYS A 60 16.61 -12.44 8.49
CA LYS A 60 17.47 -13.26 7.61
C LYS A 60 17.14 -13.30 6.11
N ALA A 61 17.20 -12.15 5.45
CA ALA A 61 17.90 -12.10 4.17
C ALA A 61 18.81 -10.87 4.23
N LEU A 62 20.11 -11.05 4.01
CA LEU A 62 21.19 -10.07 4.16
C LEU A 62 21.04 -8.75 3.37
N ASN A 63 19.89 -8.49 2.76
CA ASN A 63 19.61 -7.39 1.84
C ASN A 63 18.21 -6.78 2.05
N GLN A 64 17.73 -6.64 3.30
CA GLN A 64 16.55 -5.81 3.49
C GLN A 64 16.95 -4.37 3.16
N PRO A 65 16.27 -3.69 2.22
CA PRO A 65 16.57 -2.30 1.89
C PRO A 65 16.51 -1.43 3.15
N ASP A 66 17.52 -0.57 3.32
CA ASP A 66 17.65 0.37 4.43
C ASP A 66 16.59 1.48 4.40
N ASP A 67 15.87 1.59 3.29
CA ASP A 67 14.78 2.55 3.07
C ASP A 67 13.38 2.01 3.40
N GLY A 68 13.28 0.78 3.93
CA GLY A 68 11.99 0.16 4.29
C GLY A 68 11.23 -0.45 3.11
N THR A 69 11.85 -0.59 1.93
CA THR A 69 11.25 -1.29 0.79
C THR A 69 11.05 -2.79 1.12
N PRO A 70 9.83 -3.34 0.98
CA PRO A 70 9.60 -4.77 1.20
C PRO A 70 10.26 -5.62 0.12
N PHE A 71 10.46 -6.90 0.41
CA PHE A 71 11.02 -7.83 -0.57
C PHE A 71 10.09 -7.94 -1.80
N GLY A 72 10.65 -7.71 -2.99
CA GLY A 72 9.87 -7.61 -4.24
C GLY A 72 9.38 -6.20 -4.59
N GLY A 73 9.68 -5.20 -3.76
CA GLY A 73 9.45 -3.79 -4.05
C GLY A 73 10.57 -3.13 -4.85
N TYR A 74 10.22 -2.01 -5.48
CA TYR A 74 11.11 -1.00 -6.05
C TYR A 74 11.61 0.00 -4.99
N ARG A 75 12.93 0.26 -4.99
CA ARG A 75 13.59 1.23 -4.10
C ARG A 75 13.03 2.65 -4.27
N GLY A 76 12.90 3.37 -3.16
CA GLY A 76 12.43 4.76 -3.16
C GLY A 76 10.94 4.94 -3.44
N TRP A 77 10.16 3.87 -3.58
CA TRP A 77 8.70 3.92 -3.63
C TRP A 77 8.12 3.94 -2.23
N HIS A 78 6.88 4.42 -2.10
CA HIS A 78 6.15 4.39 -0.84
C HIS A 78 5.38 3.08 -0.71
N TYR A 79 5.54 2.37 0.41
CA TYR A 79 4.85 1.11 0.66
C TYR A 79 3.85 1.23 1.78
N TYR A 80 2.61 0.86 1.48
CA TYR A 80 1.55 0.70 2.47
C TYR A 80 1.38 -0.79 2.76
N GLU A 81 1.54 -1.19 4.02
CA GLU A 81 1.24 -2.54 4.49
C GLU A 81 -0.28 -2.71 4.68
N CYS A 82 -0.87 -3.70 4.02
CA CYS A 82 -2.26 -4.07 4.29
C CYS A 82 -2.32 -4.89 5.57
N ALA A 83 -3.05 -4.37 6.57
CA ALA A 83 -3.28 -5.10 7.81
C ALA A 83 -3.97 -6.44 7.50
N PRO A 84 -3.51 -7.54 8.11
CA PRO A 84 -4.10 -8.85 7.89
C PRO A 84 -5.47 -8.97 8.57
N TYR A 85 -6.30 -9.87 8.06
CA TYR A 85 -7.56 -10.23 8.72
C TYR A 85 -7.39 -11.47 9.59
N VAL A 86 -8.23 -11.61 10.62
CA VAL A 86 -8.24 -12.79 11.49
C VAL A 86 -8.74 -14.02 10.72
N GLY A 87 -7.84 -14.97 10.45
CA GLY A 87 -8.08 -16.10 9.55
C GLY A 87 -9.14 -17.10 10.03
N ASP A 88 -9.26 -17.30 11.34
CA ASP A 88 -10.11 -18.34 11.94
C ASP A 88 -11.63 -18.03 11.88
N LYS A 89 -12.01 -16.87 11.36
CA LYS A 89 -13.38 -16.34 11.39
C LYS A 89 -14.03 -16.16 10.00
N GLY A 90 -13.45 -16.74 8.94
CA GLY A 90 -14.07 -16.83 7.61
C GLY A 90 -14.01 -15.56 6.74
N SER A 91 -14.75 -15.56 5.61
CA SER A 91 -14.63 -14.56 4.53
C SER A 91 -15.18 -13.16 4.84
N THR A 92 -16.14 -13.05 5.76
CA THR A 92 -16.74 -11.75 6.16
C THR A 92 -15.71 -10.83 6.80
N ASN A 93 -14.78 -11.37 7.58
CA ASN A 93 -13.71 -10.60 8.19
C ASN A 93 -12.72 -10.06 7.18
N ARG A 94 -12.48 -10.80 6.09
CA ARG A 94 -11.61 -10.31 5.01
C ARG A 94 -12.24 -9.11 4.31
N GLN A 95 -13.54 -9.14 4.02
CA GLN A 95 -14.24 -8.01 3.39
C GLN A 95 -14.19 -6.77 4.28
N GLN A 96 -14.48 -6.90 5.58
CA GLN A 96 -14.37 -5.78 6.50
C GLN A 96 -12.95 -5.22 6.54
N GLN A 97 -11.94 -6.09 6.68
CA GLN A 97 -10.55 -5.67 6.71
C GLN A 97 -10.10 -4.99 5.41
N VAL A 98 -10.68 -5.38 4.25
CA VAL A 98 -10.42 -4.71 2.97
C VAL A 98 -10.97 -3.30 2.95
N GLU A 99 -12.16 -3.05 3.51
CA GLU A 99 -12.72 -1.70 3.63
C GLU A 99 -11.89 -0.86 4.62
N ASP A 100 -11.48 -1.44 5.75
CA ASP A 100 -10.61 -0.76 6.72
C ASP A 100 -9.25 -0.39 6.10
N ASN A 101 -8.62 -1.34 5.38
CA ASN A 101 -7.38 -1.09 4.65
C ASN A 101 -7.56 -0.04 3.55
N THR A 102 -8.72 0.00 2.90
CA THR A 102 -9.05 0.99 1.88
C THR A 102 -9.15 2.40 2.47
N GLN A 103 -9.81 2.54 3.62
CA GLN A 103 -9.93 3.81 4.33
C GLN A 103 -8.56 4.30 4.80
N LEU A 104 -7.78 3.43 5.44
CA LEU A 104 -6.46 3.77 5.97
C LEU A 104 -5.45 4.10 4.86
N LEU A 105 -5.47 3.35 3.75
CA LEU A 105 -4.67 3.67 2.55
C LEU A 105 -5.02 5.06 2.02
N SER A 106 -6.31 5.40 1.97
CA SER A 106 -6.77 6.71 1.48
C SER A 106 -6.27 7.85 2.36
N ILE A 107 -6.33 7.70 3.68
CA ILE A 107 -5.81 8.68 4.65
C ILE A 107 -4.29 8.82 4.49
N TRP A 108 -3.58 7.70 4.41
CA TRP A 108 -2.12 7.70 4.25
C TRP A 108 -1.67 8.36 2.95
N LEU A 109 -2.32 8.07 1.81
CA LEU A 109 -2.03 8.73 0.53
C LEU A 109 -2.33 10.23 0.57
N GLN A 110 -3.41 10.64 1.24
CA GLN A 110 -3.73 12.06 1.42
C GLN A 110 -2.66 12.79 2.24
N GLN A 111 -2.08 12.15 3.25
CA GLN A 111 -0.95 12.70 4.01
C GLN A 111 0.31 12.89 3.15
N LEU A 112 0.46 12.08 2.09
CA LEU A 112 1.50 12.23 1.07
C LEU A 112 1.14 13.26 -0.02
N GLY A 113 -0.03 13.90 0.07
CA GLY A 113 -0.52 14.85 -0.94
C GLY A 113 -1.07 14.20 -2.21
N ILE A 114 -1.33 12.88 -2.18
CA ILE A 114 -1.84 12.10 -3.31
C ILE A 114 -3.35 11.92 -3.17
N LYS A 115 -4.12 12.24 -4.22
CA LYS A 115 -5.54 11.91 -4.30
C LYS A 115 -5.71 10.49 -4.82
N ILE A 116 -6.62 9.73 -4.23
CA ILE A 116 -6.94 8.37 -4.65
C ILE A 116 -8.34 8.31 -5.29
N ILE A 117 -8.46 7.54 -6.37
CA ILE A 117 -9.74 7.06 -6.91
C ILE A 117 -9.77 5.55 -6.74
N LEU A 118 -10.81 5.05 -6.08
CA LEU A 118 -11.04 3.63 -5.92
C LEU A 118 -12.00 3.13 -6.99
N ILE A 119 -11.58 2.10 -7.72
CA ILE A 119 -12.42 1.39 -8.68
C ILE A 119 -12.58 -0.07 -8.24
N ASN A 120 -13.66 -0.72 -8.67
CA ASN A 120 -13.94 -2.12 -8.31
C ASN A 120 -13.01 -3.11 -9.04
#